data_AF-A0A952L6V6-F1
#
_entry.id   AF-A0A952L6V6-F1
#
_cell.length_a   1.000
_cell.length_b   1.000
_cell.length_c   1.000
_cell.angle_alpha   90.00
_cell.angle_beta   90.00
_cell.angle_gamma   90.00
#
_symmetry.space_group_name_H-M   'P 1'
#
loop_
_entity.id
_entity.type
_entity.pdbx_description
1 polymer ?
#
loop_
_entity_poly.entity_id
_entity_poly.type
_entity_poly.pdbx_seq_one_letter_code
_entity_poly.pdbx_strand_id
1 'polypeptide(L)'
;MNPPSHEPAPSTAEPAGRPQWRRGVNSYALIFAVIIHLVLLVAVLTWHFRVPPREKPRIMDVKIVQAKAPSKPPEPPPLPPKMPDLAPPVMPELPVIEMRKVEPPPPPPPPPPPPPPPPPPPVPVPPPPAPLAAAAPPASSAVPPKLFDECGDPQTRPMVAEVYRLREGTTSVNEMRRRKPIKTVCLAQLDITPRDFRDGFPGLDMNEWFGLDIRFTVNMPQDLTMDLMLLSDDGAILTVDDVEVINNDGIHAPTPVMDTVKLAKGLRHFRVRYFQGPGYGLALILGWKKPEGKDYQYIPRRLLGRPAAASAPG
;
A
#
# COMPACT_ATOMS: atom_id res chain seq x y z
N MET A 1 30.70 93.35 -32.59
CA MET A 1 31.29 92.38 -33.54
C MET A 1 32.62 91.91 -32.96
N ASN A 2 32.99 90.64 -33.17
CA ASN A 2 34.17 89.91 -32.63
C ASN A 2 35.54 90.55 -32.96
N PRO A 3 36.71 90.05 -32.45
CA PRO A 3 37.04 89.18 -31.29
C PRO A 3 38.00 89.96 -30.33
N PRO A 4 39.11 89.47 -29.68
CA PRO A 4 39.60 88.11 -29.36
C PRO A 4 40.12 87.86 -27.91
N SER A 5 40.55 86.61 -27.72
CA SER A 5 41.25 85.88 -26.64
C SER A 5 42.55 86.46 -26.05
N HIS A 6 42.82 86.21 -24.75
CA HIS A 6 43.86 85.24 -24.29
C HIS A 6 43.90 85.03 -22.75
N GLU A 7 44.17 83.77 -22.34
CA GLU A 7 44.60 83.31 -20.99
C GLU A 7 46.14 83.43 -20.84
N PRO A 8 46.82 83.24 -19.66
CA PRO A 8 46.56 82.19 -18.66
C PRO A 8 46.78 82.51 -17.14
N ALA A 9 46.58 81.48 -16.30
CA ALA A 9 46.68 81.37 -14.83
C ALA A 9 48.13 81.40 -14.25
N PRO A 10 48.45 81.13 -12.95
CA PRO A 10 47.60 80.71 -11.80
C PRO A 10 47.92 81.35 -10.42
N SER A 11 47.16 80.97 -9.38
CA SER A 11 47.63 81.02 -7.98
C SER A 11 46.93 79.97 -7.10
N THR A 12 47.72 79.15 -6.39
CA THR A 12 47.26 78.10 -5.47
C THR A 12 47.28 78.55 -4.01
N ALA A 13 46.19 78.33 -3.27
CA ALA A 13 46.19 78.36 -1.81
C ALA A 13 45.12 77.41 -1.22
N GLU A 14 45.57 76.29 -0.65
CA GLU A 14 44.88 75.54 0.42
C GLU A 14 45.45 76.04 1.77
N PRO A 15 44.74 75.94 2.92
CA PRO A 15 44.01 74.73 3.33
C PRO A 15 42.60 74.96 3.94
N ALA A 16 41.66 74.06 3.64
CA ALA A 16 40.34 74.03 4.29
C ALA A 16 39.98 72.62 4.78
N GLY A 17 39.44 72.54 6.00
CA GLY A 17 39.31 71.31 6.79
C GLY A 17 38.64 70.12 6.10
N ARG A 18 39.23 68.92 6.30
CA ARG A 18 38.62 67.64 5.91
C ARG A 18 37.30 67.43 6.68
N PRO A 19 36.19 67.07 6.02
CA PRO A 19 34.97 66.68 6.74
C PRO A 19 35.20 65.34 7.44
N GLN A 20 35.17 65.35 8.78
CA GLN A 20 35.14 64.14 9.59
C GLN A 20 33.79 63.43 9.42
N TRP A 21 33.69 62.53 8.45
CA TRP A 21 32.60 61.57 8.39
C TRP A 21 32.70 60.63 9.60
N ARG A 22 31.88 60.89 10.63
CA ARG A 22 31.64 59.94 11.73
C ARG A 22 31.07 58.65 11.14
N ARG A 23 31.93 57.69 10.85
CA ARG A 23 31.55 56.27 10.67
C ARG A 23 31.15 55.69 12.04
N GLY A 24 30.03 56.18 12.56
CA GLY A 24 29.22 55.49 13.54
C GLY A 24 28.55 54.30 12.88
N VAL A 25 29.36 53.29 12.52
CA VAL A 25 28.84 52.00 12.09
C VAL A 25 28.18 51.43 13.35
N ASN A 26 26.85 51.44 13.38
CA ASN A 26 26.08 50.88 14.48
C ASN A 26 26.33 49.37 14.52
N SER A 27 27.40 48.93 15.18
CA SER A 27 27.78 47.52 15.29
C SER A 27 26.62 46.72 15.88
N TYR A 28 25.87 47.32 16.81
CA TYR A 28 24.60 46.81 17.32
C TYR A 28 23.58 46.53 16.20
N ALA A 29 23.39 47.40 15.22
CA ALA A 29 22.41 47.19 14.14
C ALA A 29 22.79 46.00 13.24
N LEU A 30 24.07 45.82 12.93
CA LEU A 30 24.57 44.63 12.22
C LEU A 30 24.42 43.36 13.06
N ILE A 31 24.76 43.42 14.35
CA ILE A 31 24.59 42.31 15.30
C ILE A 31 23.10 41.92 15.42
N PHE A 32 22.19 42.89 15.58
CA PHE A 32 20.75 42.63 15.60
C PHE A 32 20.25 42.03 14.28
N ALA A 33 20.70 42.54 13.13
CA ALA A 33 20.31 41.97 11.83
C ALA A 33 20.78 40.51 11.67
N VAL A 34 22.00 40.18 12.11
CA VAL A 34 22.53 38.81 12.11
C VAL A 34 21.77 37.91 13.10
N ILE A 35 21.47 38.40 14.30
CA ILE A 35 20.66 37.66 15.29
C ILE A 35 19.25 37.39 14.74
N ILE A 36 18.60 38.38 14.12
CA ILE A 36 17.28 38.21 13.49
C ILE A 36 17.35 37.15 12.38
N HIS A 37 18.38 37.18 11.53
CA HIS A 37 18.54 36.16 10.47
C HIS A 37 18.85 34.77 11.04
N LEU A 38 19.64 34.65 12.12
CA LEU A 38 19.87 33.38 12.80
C LEU A 38 18.59 32.84 13.46
N VAL A 39 17.80 33.70 14.12
CA VAL A 39 16.52 33.33 14.71
C VAL A 39 15.51 32.91 13.63
N LEU A 40 15.45 33.62 12.50
CA LEU A 40 14.62 33.23 11.36
C LEU A 40 15.10 31.92 10.71
N LEU A 41 16.41 31.72 10.55
CA LEU A 41 16.97 30.46 10.05
C LEU A 41 16.62 29.29 10.97
N VAL A 42 16.80 29.45 12.28
CA VAL A 42 16.41 28.45 13.29
C VAL A 42 14.90 28.23 13.30
N ALA A 43 14.08 29.27 13.12
CA ALA A 43 12.63 29.14 13.02
C ALA A 43 12.21 28.37 11.75
N VAL A 44 12.82 28.65 10.60
CA VAL A 44 12.57 27.93 9.33
C VAL A 44 13.02 26.47 9.43
N LEU A 45 14.23 26.21 9.95
CA LEU A 45 14.73 24.85 10.18
C LEU A 45 13.81 24.07 11.13
N THR A 46 13.46 24.64 12.29
CA THR A 46 12.55 23.99 13.25
C THR A 46 11.11 23.85 12.75
N TRP A 47 10.67 24.71 11.82
CA TRP A 47 9.38 24.55 11.12
C TRP A 47 9.41 23.34 10.17
N HIS A 48 10.47 23.17 9.38
CA HIS A 48 10.62 21.99 8.51
C HIS A 48 10.74 20.67 9.29
N PHE A 49 11.17 20.70 10.56
CA PHE A 49 11.22 19.52 11.43
C PHE A 49 9.97 19.32 12.33
N ARG A 50 8.95 20.18 12.25
CA ARG A 50 7.66 19.94 12.93
C ARG A 50 6.81 18.94 12.17
N VAL A 51 7.16 17.66 12.32
CA VAL A 51 6.19 16.57 12.15
C VAL A 51 5.05 16.83 13.15
N PRO A 52 3.77 16.87 12.73
CA PRO A 52 2.67 17.03 13.67
C PRO A 52 2.66 15.88 14.69
N PRO A 53 2.16 16.08 15.92
CA PRO A 53 2.03 14.98 16.87
C PRO A 53 1.25 13.84 16.23
N ARG A 54 1.85 12.64 16.14
CA ARG A 54 1.19 11.48 15.54
C ARG A 54 -0.11 11.21 16.27
N GLU A 55 -1.21 11.08 15.53
CA GLU A 55 -2.40 10.43 16.07
C GLU A 55 -2.03 9.01 16.49
N LYS A 56 -2.64 8.51 17.58
CA LYS A 56 -2.38 7.14 18.01
C LYS A 56 -2.89 6.19 16.92
N PRO A 57 -2.07 5.23 16.45
CA PRO A 57 -2.52 4.27 15.45
C PRO A 57 -3.78 3.55 15.91
N ARG A 58 -4.75 3.40 15.00
CA ARG A 58 -6.06 2.80 15.32
C ARG A 58 -5.95 1.28 15.25
N ILE A 59 -6.67 0.58 16.14
CA ILE A 59 -6.83 -0.88 16.15
C ILE A 59 -8.30 -1.18 15.88
N MET A 60 -8.61 -2.05 14.90
CA MET A 60 -9.97 -2.40 14.47
C MET A 60 -9.99 -3.80 13.85
N ASP A 61 -11.13 -4.50 13.89
CA ASP A 61 -11.30 -5.73 13.11
C ASP A 61 -11.30 -5.43 11.60
N VAL A 62 -10.36 -6.02 10.86
CA VAL A 62 -10.17 -5.71 9.42
C VAL A 62 -10.42 -6.94 8.56
N LYS A 63 -11.33 -6.78 7.58
CA LYS A 63 -11.55 -7.74 6.50
C LYS A 63 -10.74 -7.32 5.27
N ILE A 64 -9.90 -8.21 4.77
CA ILE A 64 -9.10 -7.99 3.56
C ILE A 64 -9.73 -8.72 2.39
N VAL A 65 -9.91 -8.03 1.26
CA VAL A 65 -10.39 -8.62 0.02
C VAL A 65 -9.21 -8.90 -0.90
N GLN A 66 -8.97 -10.17 -1.23
CA GLN A 66 -8.00 -10.55 -2.25
C GLN A 66 -8.54 -10.14 -3.62
N ALA A 67 -7.78 -9.29 -4.33
CA ALA A 67 -8.13 -8.86 -5.68
C ALA A 67 -8.07 -10.05 -6.66
N LYS A 68 -9.23 -10.65 -6.94
CA LYS A 68 -9.40 -11.62 -8.02
C LYS A 68 -8.93 -11.00 -9.34
N ALA A 69 -8.15 -11.73 -10.14
CA ALA A 69 -7.74 -11.29 -11.47
C ALA A 69 -8.98 -10.88 -12.29
N PRO A 70 -8.92 -9.82 -13.12
CA PRO A 70 -10.10 -9.26 -13.75
C PRO A 70 -10.76 -10.27 -14.68
N SER A 71 -11.89 -10.82 -14.24
CA SER A 71 -12.89 -11.36 -15.16
C SER A 71 -13.37 -10.25 -16.08
N LYS A 72 -13.55 -10.61 -17.36
CA LYS A 72 -14.06 -9.82 -18.49
C LYS A 72 -14.92 -8.58 -18.11
N PRO A 73 -14.76 -7.42 -18.79
CA PRO A 73 -15.46 -6.19 -18.44
C PRO A 73 -16.98 -6.36 -18.26
N PRO A 74 -17.60 -5.69 -17.27
CA PRO A 74 -19.03 -5.78 -17.04
C PRO A 74 -19.81 -5.09 -18.17
N GLU A 75 -20.91 -5.72 -18.58
CA GLU A 75 -21.88 -5.16 -19.51
C GLU A 75 -22.73 -4.08 -18.80
N PRO A 76 -23.17 -3.00 -19.49
CA PRO A 76 -23.89 -1.91 -18.82
C PRO A 76 -25.29 -2.33 -18.36
N PRO A 77 -25.83 -1.77 -17.27
CA PRO A 77 -27.17 -2.10 -16.80
C PRO A 77 -28.26 -1.52 -17.72
N PRO A 78 -29.32 -2.27 -18.05
CA PRO A 78 -30.48 -1.73 -18.76
C PRO A 78 -31.32 -0.81 -17.85
N LEU A 79 -31.85 0.26 -18.44
CA LEU A 79 -32.65 1.29 -17.75
C LEU A 79 -34.06 0.78 -17.38
N PRO A 80 -34.66 1.24 -16.27
CA PRO A 80 -36.03 0.87 -15.88
C PRO A 80 -37.11 1.85 -16.39
N PRO A 81 -38.12 1.35 -17.11
CA PRO A 81 -39.45 1.96 -17.13
C PRO A 81 -40.57 0.89 -17.01
N LYS A 82 -41.81 1.18 -16.60
CA LYS A 82 -42.40 2.24 -15.75
C LYS A 82 -43.74 1.64 -15.29
N MET A 83 -44.10 1.70 -14.01
CA MET A 83 -45.35 1.06 -13.54
C MET A 83 -46.59 1.74 -14.15
N PRO A 84 -47.59 0.98 -14.66
CA PRO A 84 -48.89 1.54 -15.03
C PRO A 84 -49.69 1.98 -13.81
N ASP A 85 -50.38 3.11 -13.93
CA ASP A 85 -51.27 3.67 -12.90
C ASP A 85 -52.50 2.77 -12.67
N LEU A 86 -52.83 2.52 -11.40
CA LEU A 86 -54.06 1.81 -11.00
C LEU A 86 -55.16 2.82 -10.67
N ALA A 87 -56.14 2.96 -11.56
CA ALA A 87 -57.40 3.61 -11.23
C ALA A 87 -58.24 2.71 -10.29
N PRO A 88 -58.91 3.27 -9.26
CA PRO A 88 -59.60 2.48 -8.25
C PRO A 88 -60.88 1.81 -8.78
N PRO A 89 -61.28 0.64 -8.24
CA PRO A 89 -62.46 -0.07 -8.69
C PRO A 89 -63.76 0.64 -8.29
N VAL A 90 -64.69 0.75 -9.24
CA VAL A 90 -66.09 1.14 -8.97
C VAL A 90 -66.94 -0.13 -8.94
N MET A 91 -67.60 -0.36 -7.80
CA MET A 91 -68.51 -1.49 -7.58
C MET A 91 -69.86 -1.29 -8.29
N PRO A 92 -70.47 -2.38 -8.78
CA PRO A 92 -71.92 -2.55 -8.75
C PRO A 92 -72.32 -3.62 -7.72
N GLU A 93 -73.41 -3.35 -7.00
CA GLU A 93 -73.93 -4.14 -5.88
C GLU A 93 -75.00 -5.17 -6.33
N LEU A 94 -75.49 -6.00 -5.37
CA LEU A 94 -76.59 -7.01 -5.41
C LEU A 94 -76.13 -8.49 -5.42
N PRO A 95 -76.88 -9.41 -4.78
CA PRO A 95 -77.46 -9.36 -3.43
C PRO A 95 -77.00 -10.54 -2.53
N VAL A 96 -77.42 -10.57 -1.26
CA VAL A 96 -76.98 -11.55 -0.25
C VAL A 96 -77.54 -12.96 -0.49
N ILE A 97 -76.68 -13.99 -0.42
CA ILE A 97 -77.07 -15.40 -0.22
C ILE A 97 -76.19 -16.00 0.88
N GLU A 98 -76.82 -16.74 1.80
CA GLU A 98 -76.16 -17.35 2.95
C GLU A 98 -75.72 -18.81 2.68
N MET A 99 -74.69 -19.24 3.42
CA MET A 99 -74.33 -20.62 3.76
C MET A 99 -73.39 -21.47 2.88
N ARG A 100 -72.55 -22.18 3.66
CA ARG A 100 -71.83 -23.45 3.44
C ARG A 100 -70.49 -23.42 2.69
N LYS A 101 -69.48 -23.86 3.45
CA LYS A 101 -68.10 -24.18 3.07
C LYS A 101 -68.06 -25.11 1.84
N VAL A 102 -67.43 -24.64 0.77
CA VAL A 102 -67.05 -25.44 -0.40
C VAL A 102 -65.54 -25.64 -0.37
N GLU A 103 -65.08 -26.87 -0.59
CA GLU A 103 -63.66 -27.22 -0.64
C GLU A 103 -63.07 -26.81 -2.01
N PRO A 104 -61.82 -26.28 -2.07
CA PRO A 104 -61.31 -25.69 -3.32
C PRO A 104 -61.08 -26.73 -4.43
N PRO A 105 -61.17 -26.33 -5.70
CA PRO A 105 -61.06 -27.24 -6.85
C PRO A 105 -59.66 -27.82 -7.00
N PRO A 106 -59.52 -28.99 -7.67
CA PRO A 106 -58.23 -29.62 -7.91
C PRO A 106 -57.33 -28.76 -8.82
N PRO A 107 -55.99 -28.88 -8.68
CA PRO A 107 -55.06 -28.08 -9.46
C PRO A 107 -55.10 -28.43 -10.97
N PRO A 108 -54.75 -27.46 -11.85
CA PRO A 108 -54.76 -27.68 -13.29
C PRO A 108 -53.71 -28.72 -13.73
N PRO A 109 -53.90 -29.36 -14.91
CA PRO A 109 -52.96 -30.35 -15.43
C PRO A 109 -51.58 -29.73 -15.72
N PRO A 110 -50.50 -30.52 -15.62
CA PRO A 110 -49.14 -30.03 -15.86
C PRO A 110 -48.94 -29.61 -17.33
N PRO A 111 -48.05 -28.64 -17.59
CA PRO A 111 -47.77 -28.18 -18.95
C PRO A 111 -47.13 -29.28 -19.82
N PRO A 112 -47.26 -29.19 -21.15
CA PRO A 112 -46.65 -30.17 -22.06
C PRO A 112 -45.12 -30.19 -21.93
N PRO A 113 -44.48 -31.35 -22.18
CA PRO A 113 -43.02 -31.47 -22.08
C PRO A 113 -42.31 -30.57 -23.11
N PRO A 114 -41.10 -30.07 -22.77
CA PRO A 114 -40.33 -29.23 -23.68
C PRO A 114 -39.92 -29.99 -24.95
N PRO A 115 -39.70 -29.29 -26.08
CA PRO A 115 -39.21 -29.91 -27.31
C PRO A 115 -37.81 -30.52 -27.09
N PRO A 116 -37.46 -31.59 -27.84
CA PRO A 116 -36.17 -32.26 -27.71
C PRO A 116 -35.01 -31.30 -28.07
N PRO A 117 -33.83 -31.47 -27.44
CA PRO A 117 -32.68 -30.63 -27.73
C PRO A 117 -32.18 -30.83 -29.18
N PRO A 118 -31.56 -29.81 -29.79
CA PRO A 118 -30.95 -29.93 -31.11
C PRO A 118 -29.81 -30.97 -31.10
N PRO A 119 -29.52 -31.61 -32.24
CA PRO A 119 -28.46 -32.61 -32.33
C PRO A 119 -27.08 -32.01 -32.01
N PRO A 120 -26.15 -32.79 -31.43
CA PRO A 120 -24.82 -32.32 -31.10
C PRO A 120 -24.02 -31.94 -32.36
N PRO A 121 -23.11 -30.96 -32.28
CA PRO A 121 -22.23 -30.63 -33.40
C PRO A 121 -21.29 -31.81 -33.73
N PRO A 122 -20.83 -31.91 -34.99
CA PRO A 122 -19.95 -33.00 -35.41
C PRO A 122 -18.63 -33.00 -34.63
N VAL A 123 -18.22 -34.19 -34.21
CA VAL A 123 -16.99 -34.40 -33.42
C VAL A 123 -15.75 -34.02 -34.25
N PRO A 124 -14.80 -33.24 -33.73
CA PRO A 124 -13.54 -32.98 -34.42
C PRO A 124 -12.74 -34.27 -34.64
N VAL A 125 -12.26 -34.49 -35.86
CA VAL A 125 -11.37 -35.61 -36.19
C VAL A 125 -10.01 -35.37 -35.51
N PRO A 126 -9.45 -36.35 -34.76
CA PRO A 126 -8.14 -36.19 -34.14
C PRO A 126 -7.01 -36.15 -35.19
N PRO A 127 -5.94 -35.38 -34.97
CA PRO A 127 -4.77 -35.39 -35.83
C PRO A 127 -4.02 -36.74 -35.74
N PRO A 128 -3.25 -37.13 -36.78
CA PRO A 128 -2.50 -38.38 -36.78
C PRO A 128 -1.40 -38.40 -35.71
N PRO A 129 -1.06 -39.59 -35.16
CA PRO A 129 -0.07 -39.71 -34.08
C PRO A 129 1.35 -39.41 -34.56
N ALA A 130 2.07 -38.61 -33.78
CA ALA A 130 3.52 -38.45 -33.90
C ALA A 130 4.26 -39.72 -33.42
N PRO A 131 5.47 -40.01 -33.95
CA PRO A 131 6.20 -41.25 -33.61
C PRO A 131 6.67 -41.27 -32.15
N LEU A 132 6.76 -42.48 -31.58
CA LEU A 132 7.09 -42.72 -30.18
C LEU A 132 8.46 -42.12 -29.79
N ALA A 133 8.44 -41.15 -28.88
CA ALA A 133 9.59 -40.82 -28.04
C ALA A 133 9.67 -41.79 -26.85
N ALA A 134 10.90 -42.07 -26.38
CA ALA A 134 11.16 -43.06 -25.34
C ALA A 134 10.54 -42.71 -23.97
N ALA A 135 10.35 -43.74 -23.15
CA ALA A 135 9.59 -43.67 -21.89
C ALA A 135 10.16 -42.68 -20.85
N ALA A 136 9.26 -41.96 -20.18
CA ALA A 136 9.55 -41.17 -18.99
C ALA A 136 9.34 -42.01 -17.70
N PRO A 137 10.08 -41.73 -16.61
CA PRO A 137 9.84 -42.33 -15.29
C PRO A 137 8.53 -41.79 -14.65
N PRO A 138 7.97 -42.49 -13.64
CA PRO A 138 6.66 -42.16 -13.08
C PRO A 138 6.63 -40.81 -12.36
N ALA A 139 5.43 -40.24 -12.28
CA ALA A 139 5.16 -38.90 -11.76
C ALA A 139 5.73 -38.67 -10.35
N SER A 140 6.60 -37.67 -10.24
CA SER A 140 6.98 -37.09 -8.95
C SER A 140 5.83 -36.24 -8.42
N SER A 141 5.46 -36.47 -7.16
CA SER A 141 4.48 -35.70 -6.41
C SER A 141 4.71 -34.20 -6.56
N ALA A 142 3.71 -33.47 -7.05
CA ALA A 142 3.80 -32.02 -7.20
C ALA A 142 3.82 -31.34 -5.82
N VAL A 143 5.02 -31.09 -5.30
CA VAL A 143 5.27 -30.17 -4.19
C VAL A 143 4.71 -28.80 -4.60
N PRO A 144 3.90 -28.12 -3.77
CA PRO A 144 3.42 -26.78 -4.10
C PRO A 144 4.61 -25.85 -4.35
N PRO A 145 4.53 -24.93 -5.33
CA PRO A 145 5.70 -24.18 -5.81
C PRO A 145 6.33 -23.41 -4.67
N LYS A 146 7.56 -23.79 -4.29
CA LYS A 146 8.29 -23.19 -3.18
C LYS A 146 8.45 -21.68 -3.42
N LEU A 147 7.78 -20.91 -2.58
CA LEU A 147 7.60 -19.48 -2.81
C LEU A 147 8.88 -18.66 -2.55
N PHE A 148 9.97 -19.26 -2.04
CA PHE A 148 11.09 -18.51 -1.44
C PHE A 148 12.54 -19.03 -1.63
N ASP A 149 12.80 -20.13 -2.34
CA ASP A 149 14.17 -20.72 -2.38
C ASP A 149 15.24 -19.85 -3.08
N GLU A 150 14.87 -18.98 -4.01
CA GLU A 150 15.77 -18.00 -4.65
C GLU A 150 15.03 -16.71 -5.06
N CYS A 151 15.76 -15.59 -5.12
CA CYS A 151 15.26 -14.31 -5.61
C CYS A 151 15.21 -14.28 -7.15
N GLY A 152 14.30 -15.08 -7.72
CA GLY A 152 14.00 -15.15 -9.15
C GLY A 152 13.46 -13.83 -9.74
N ASP A 153 12.70 -13.92 -10.85
CA ASP A 153 12.25 -12.75 -11.63
C ASP A 153 11.71 -11.60 -10.73
N PRO A 154 12.33 -10.39 -10.77
CA PRO A 154 11.87 -9.20 -10.07
C PRO A 154 10.39 -8.86 -10.24
N GLN A 155 9.79 -9.17 -11.39
CA GLN A 155 8.36 -8.92 -11.64
C GLN A 155 7.45 -9.87 -10.84
N THR A 156 7.92 -11.10 -10.60
CA THR A 156 7.16 -12.09 -9.83
C THR A 156 7.36 -11.93 -8.33
N ARG A 157 8.59 -11.60 -7.89
CA ARG A 157 8.97 -11.43 -6.48
C ARG A 157 9.67 -10.08 -6.29
N PRO A 158 8.91 -8.97 -6.23
CA PRO A 158 9.46 -7.62 -6.10
C PRO A 158 9.98 -7.31 -4.69
N MET A 159 9.40 -7.90 -3.64
CA MET A 159 9.84 -7.64 -2.27
C MET A 159 11.11 -8.43 -1.96
N VAL A 160 12.11 -7.79 -1.36
CA VAL A 160 13.37 -8.43 -0.95
C VAL A 160 13.42 -8.43 0.58
N ALA A 161 13.57 -9.59 1.20
CA ALA A 161 13.64 -9.73 2.65
C ALA A 161 14.97 -10.34 3.09
N GLU A 162 15.67 -9.62 3.94
CA GLU A 162 16.76 -10.18 4.73
C GLU A 162 16.16 -10.93 5.92
N VAL A 163 16.54 -12.19 6.10
CA VAL A 163 16.08 -13.07 7.18
C VAL A 163 17.10 -13.08 8.30
N TYR A 164 16.65 -12.98 9.54
CA TYR A 164 17.50 -12.90 10.74
C TYR A 164 17.12 -14.02 11.72
N ARG A 165 18.12 -14.69 12.33
CA ARG A 165 17.89 -15.47 13.56
C ARG A 165 17.99 -14.55 14.77
N LEU A 166 16.99 -14.56 15.63
CA LEU A 166 16.92 -13.76 16.84
C LEU A 166 17.29 -14.58 18.08
N ARG A 167 17.47 -13.91 19.22
CA ARG A 167 17.57 -14.58 20.51
C ARG A 167 16.20 -15.05 20.97
N GLU A 168 16.18 -16.14 21.72
CA GLU A 168 15.06 -16.45 22.60
C GLU A 168 14.83 -15.29 23.58
N GLY A 169 13.55 -14.96 23.84
CA GLY A 169 13.17 -13.78 24.63
C GLY A 169 13.24 -12.43 23.90
N THR A 170 13.40 -12.40 22.56
CA THR A 170 13.35 -11.15 21.79
C THR A 170 11.94 -10.56 21.78
N THR A 171 11.78 -9.29 22.17
CA THR A 171 10.47 -8.62 22.30
C THR A 171 10.21 -7.54 21.25
N SER A 172 11.13 -7.33 20.30
CA SER A 172 11.06 -6.20 19.36
C SER A 172 11.88 -6.44 18.08
N VAL A 173 11.41 -5.88 16.96
CA VAL A 173 12.17 -5.83 15.69
C VAL A 173 13.55 -5.18 15.81
N ASN A 174 13.83 -4.42 16.88
CA ASN A 174 15.08 -3.71 17.07
C ASN A 174 16.28 -4.63 17.34
N GLU A 175 16.09 -5.89 17.77
CA GLU A 175 17.19 -6.85 17.92
C GLU A 175 17.89 -7.13 16.58
N MET A 176 17.18 -7.06 15.45
CA MET A 176 17.77 -7.22 14.11
C MET A 176 18.90 -6.20 13.85
N ARG A 177 18.86 -5.00 14.43
CA ARG A 177 19.92 -3.97 14.30
C ARG A 177 21.28 -4.44 14.84
N ARG A 178 21.30 -5.49 15.66
CA ARG A 178 22.50 -6.08 16.30
C ARG A 178 22.86 -7.44 15.69
N ARG A 179 22.27 -7.79 14.54
CA ARG A 179 22.39 -9.10 13.89
C ARG A 179 22.90 -8.94 12.47
N LYS A 180 23.49 -10.02 11.94
CA LYS A 180 23.70 -10.19 10.50
C LYS A 180 22.54 -11.03 9.95
N PRO A 181 22.07 -10.79 8.72
CA PRO A 181 21.10 -11.66 8.09
C PRO A 181 21.74 -13.03 7.80
N ILE A 182 20.93 -14.09 7.91
CA ILE A 182 21.34 -15.48 7.66
C ILE A 182 21.08 -15.92 6.20
N LYS A 183 20.11 -15.29 5.53
CA LYS A 183 19.80 -15.48 4.11
C LYS A 183 18.99 -14.29 3.58
N THR A 184 18.88 -14.18 2.26
CA THR A 184 17.93 -13.27 1.59
C THR A 184 16.89 -14.10 0.85
N VAL A 185 15.62 -13.73 0.98
CA VAL A 185 14.50 -14.31 0.22
C VAL A 185 13.72 -13.20 -0.48
N CYS A 186 12.86 -13.53 -1.44
CA CYS A 186 12.02 -12.54 -2.12
C CYS A 186 10.54 -12.93 -2.10
N LEU A 187 9.66 -11.97 -1.79
CA LEU A 187 8.21 -12.17 -1.69
C LEU A 187 7.43 -11.56 -2.87
N ALA A 188 6.29 -12.18 -3.16
CA ALA A 188 5.31 -11.71 -4.13
C ALA A 188 4.34 -10.67 -3.56
N GLN A 189 4.04 -10.77 -2.25
CA GLN A 189 3.05 -9.97 -1.52
C GLN A 189 3.31 -10.11 0.00
N LEU A 190 2.71 -9.23 0.82
CA LEU A 190 2.53 -9.42 2.27
C LEU A 190 1.08 -9.82 2.56
N ASP A 191 0.77 -11.10 2.39
CA ASP A 191 -0.55 -11.71 2.50
C ASP A 191 -0.57 -12.94 3.43
N ILE A 192 0.26 -12.93 4.48
CA ILE A 192 0.36 -14.03 5.44
C ILE A 192 -0.77 -13.91 6.47
N THR A 193 -1.89 -14.55 6.17
CA THR A 193 -3.07 -14.59 7.05
C THR A 193 -2.78 -15.25 8.40
N PRO A 194 -3.48 -14.86 9.48
CA PRO A 194 -3.39 -15.53 10.78
C PRO A 194 -3.46 -17.05 10.67
N ARG A 195 -2.45 -17.72 11.21
CA ARG A 195 -2.30 -19.18 11.15
C ARG A 195 -1.60 -19.72 12.40
N ASP A 196 -1.55 -21.05 12.51
CA ASP A 196 -0.74 -21.71 13.53
C ASP A 196 0.74 -21.56 13.20
N PHE A 197 1.55 -21.14 14.18
CA PHE A 197 2.99 -20.92 14.01
C PHE A 197 3.75 -22.17 13.56
N ARG A 198 3.23 -23.38 13.82
CA ARG A 198 3.86 -24.65 13.42
C ARG A 198 3.95 -24.82 11.91
N ASP A 199 3.05 -24.19 11.16
CA ASP A 199 3.13 -24.12 9.70
C ASP A 199 4.28 -23.24 9.19
N GLY A 200 4.86 -22.43 10.07
CA GLY A 200 5.91 -21.47 9.78
C GLY A 200 5.48 -20.28 8.93
N PHE A 201 6.42 -19.34 8.77
CA PHE A 201 6.32 -18.35 7.72
C PHE A 201 6.51 -19.08 6.38
N PRO A 202 5.61 -18.95 5.38
CA PRO A 202 5.70 -19.71 4.13
C PRO A 202 7.11 -19.71 3.52
N GLY A 203 7.64 -20.91 3.24
CA GLY A 203 8.98 -21.15 2.67
C GLY A 203 10.17 -20.64 3.51
N LEU A 204 9.97 -20.37 4.80
CA LEU A 204 11.05 -20.33 5.79
C LEU A 204 10.89 -21.53 6.72
N ASP A 205 11.97 -22.29 6.89
CA ASP A 205 12.06 -23.38 7.86
C ASP A 205 12.35 -22.82 9.27
N MET A 206 11.49 -21.91 9.73
CA MET A 206 11.62 -21.13 10.96
C MET A 206 10.24 -20.70 11.47
N ASN A 207 9.93 -21.07 12.71
CA ASN A 207 8.60 -20.87 13.30
C ASN A 207 8.59 -19.86 14.46
N GLU A 208 9.70 -19.71 15.17
CA GLU A 208 9.87 -18.76 16.28
C GLU A 208 11.28 -18.15 16.26
N TRP A 209 11.44 -17.00 16.91
CA TRP A 209 12.70 -16.28 17.09
C TRP A 209 13.43 -15.99 15.76
N PHE A 210 12.66 -15.46 14.80
CA PHE A 210 13.19 -14.99 13.53
C PHE A 210 12.66 -13.59 13.21
N GLY A 211 13.40 -12.86 12.38
CA GLY A 211 13.01 -11.53 11.92
C GLY A 211 13.18 -11.38 10.42
N LEU A 212 12.39 -10.49 9.83
CA LEU A 212 12.43 -10.14 8.41
C LEU A 212 12.61 -8.63 8.26
N ASP A 213 13.57 -8.21 7.45
CA ASP A 213 13.71 -6.83 6.99
C ASP A 213 13.36 -6.74 5.51
N ILE A 214 12.07 -6.48 5.25
CA ILE A 214 11.44 -6.56 3.93
C ILE A 214 11.45 -5.18 3.28
N ARG A 215 12.06 -5.06 2.10
CA ARG A 215 12.17 -3.82 1.31
C ARG A 215 11.54 -3.99 -0.07
N PHE A 216 10.77 -3.00 -0.50
CA PHE A 216 10.16 -2.91 -1.83
C PHE A 216 9.88 -1.46 -2.20
N THR A 217 9.53 -1.22 -3.46
CA THR A 217 9.07 0.10 -3.91
C THR A 217 7.62 0.04 -4.34
N VAL A 218 6.89 1.14 -4.17
CA VAL A 218 5.53 1.32 -4.69
C VAL A 218 5.54 2.52 -5.64
N ASN A 219 5.18 2.30 -6.90
CA ASN A 219 5.04 3.37 -7.89
C ASN A 219 3.65 4.01 -7.80
N MET A 220 3.57 5.22 -7.27
CA MET A 220 2.33 5.96 -7.08
C MET A 220 1.98 6.74 -8.36
N PRO A 221 0.81 6.50 -8.99
CA PRO A 221 0.47 7.14 -10.27
C PRO A 221 0.21 8.65 -10.15
N GLN A 222 -0.20 9.10 -8.96
CA GLN A 222 -0.50 10.47 -8.60
C GLN A 222 -0.39 10.62 -7.07
N ASP A 223 -0.47 11.85 -6.57
CA ASP A 223 -0.58 12.11 -5.13
C ASP A 223 -1.89 11.51 -4.59
N LEU A 224 -1.80 10.69 -3.54
CA LEU A 224 -2.93 10.00 -2.92
C LEU A 224 -2.81 9.99 -1.40
N THR A 225 -3.91 10.34 -0.72
CA THR A 225 -4.10 9.95 0.69
C THR A 225 -4.58 8.51 0.73
N MET A 226 -3.92 7.66 1.51
CA MET A 226 -4.25 6.25 1.69
C MET A 226 -4.28 5.90 3.18
N ASP A 227 -5.28 5.12 3.60
CA ASP A 227 -5.20 4.40 4.86
C ASP A 227 -4.34 3.16 4.65
N LEU A 228 -3.30 2.99 5.46
CA LEU A 228 -2.49 1.77 5.51
C LEU A 228 -2.90 0.94 6.73
N MET A 229 -2.77 -0.38 6.62
CA MET A 229 -3.04 -1.33 7.68
C MET A 229 -1.94 -2.39 7.68
N LEU A 230 -1.28 -2.53 8.83
CA LEU A 230 -0.27 -3.54 9.09
C LEU A 230 -0.83 -4.47 10.17
N LEU A 231 -1.10 -5.72 9.81
CA LEU A 231 -1.47 -6.78 10.75
C LEU A 231 -0.25 -7.67 10.95
N SER A 232 0.11 -7.92 12.20
CA SER A 232 1.16 -8.87 12.53
C SER A 232 0.89 -9.68 13.80
N ASP A 233 1.50 -10.85 13.84
CA ASP A 233 1.79 -11.68 15.02
C ASP A 233 3.21 -12.22 14.80
N ASP A 234 4.23 -11.91 15.60
CA ASP A 234 4.24 -10.89 16.67
C ASP A 234 4.37 -9.48 16.06
N GLY A 235 5.46 -8.76 16.33
CA GLY A 235 5.56 -7.33 16.05
C GLY A 235 6.09 -6.96 14.67
N ALA A 236 5.59 -5.85 14.11
CA ALA A 236 6.06 -5.26 12.87
C ALA A 236 6.09 -3.72 12.89
N ILE A 237 7.02 -3.13 12.14
CA ILE A 237 7.09 -1.68 11.89
C ILE A 237 7.15 -1.43 10.39
N LEU A 238 6.23 -0.61 9.89
CA LEU A 238 6.23 -0.07 8.53
C LEU A 238 6.86 1.31 8.50
N THR A 239 7.87 1.46 7.65
CA THR A 239 8.47 2.72 7.23
C THR A 239 8.21 2.97 5.75
N VAL A 240 7.89 4.22 5.40
CA VAL A 240 7.73 4.71 4.02
C VAL A 240 8.67 5.89 3.84
N ASP A 241 9.59 5.78 2.89
CA ASP A 241 10.69 6.72 2.61
C ASP A 241 11.48 7.08 3.88
N ASP A 242 11.90 6.02 4.59
CA ASP A 242 12.60 6.03 5.88
C ASP A 242 11.86 6.70 7.06
N VAL A 243 10.66 7.24 6.85
CA VAL A 243 9.77 7.72 7.90
C VAL A 243 8.91 6.56 8.41
N GLU A 244 8.90 6.32 9.73
CA GLU A 244 7.99 5.35 10.35
C GLU A 244 6.54 5.85 10.26
N VAL A 245 5.66 4.99 9.74
CA VAL A 245 4.22 5.26 9.55
C VAL A 245 3.39 4.44 10.52
N ILE A 246 3.57 3.11 10.54
CA ILE A 246 2.90 2.23 11.50
C ILE A 246 3.94 1.55 12.38
N ASN A 247 3.73 1.63 13.69
CA ASN A 247 4.47 0.89 14.69
C ASN A 247 3.50 -0.08 15.39
N ASN A 248 3.66 -1.36 15.10
CA ASN A 248 2.96 -2.50 15.70
C ASN A 248 4.00 -3.44 16.32
N ASP A 249 5.02 -2.89 17.00
CA ASP A 249 6.12 -3.66 17.58
C ASP A 249 5.78 -4.15 19.00
N GLY A 250 6.33 -5.31 19.38
CA GLY A 250 6.01 -5.99 20.64
C GLY A 250 5.62 -7.46 20.44
N ILE A 251 5.40 -8.17 21.54
CA ILE A 251 4.80 -9.52 21.54
C ILE A 251 3.28 -9.37 21.65
N HIS A 252 2.54 -9.91 20.70
CA HIS A 252 1.07 -9.87 20.67
C HIS A 252 0.47 -10.83 19.64
N ALA A 253 -0.74 -11.31 19.94
CA ALA A 253 -1.60 -12.04 19.01
C ALA A 253 -1.91 -11.20 17.73
N PRO A 254 -2.52 -11.78 16.67
CA PRO A 254 -2.66 -11.14 15.37
C PRO A 254 -3.48 -9.85 15.43
N THR A 255 -2.78 -8.72 15.46
CA THR A 255 -3.37 -7.41 15.76
C THR A 255 -3.10 -6.47 14.59
N PRO A 256 -4.14 -5.92 13.96
CA PRO A 256 -4.00 -4.91 12.92
C PRO A 256 -3.86 -3.51 13.53
N VAL A 257 -2.92 -2.73 12.98
CA VAL A 257 -2.72 -1.32 13.30
C VAL A 257 -2.78 -0.48 12.02
N MET A 258 -3.43 0.68 12.10
CA MET A 258 -3.70 1.55 10.96
C MET A 258 -3.26 3.00 11.16
N ASP A 259 -2.81 3.63 10.07
CA ASP A 259 -2.54 5.07 9.97
C ASP A 259 -2.87 5.60 8.56
N THR A 260 -3.16 6.90 8.45
CA THR A 260 -3.54 7.58 7.20
C THR A 260 -2.39 8.44 6.69
N VAL A 261 -1.81 8.09 5.54
CA VAL A 261 -0.61 8.72 4.99
C VAL A 261 -0.86 9.38 3.63
N LYS A 262 -0.15 10.49 3.36
CA LYS A 262 -0.09 11.12 2.03
C LYS A 262 1.10 10.57 1.26
N LEU A 263 0.82 9.81 0.21
CA LEU A 263 1.83 9.26 -0.70
C LEU A 263 1.89 10.15 -1.95
N ALA A 264 3.03 10.82 -2.16
CA ALA A 264 3.24 11.61 -3.37
C ALA A 264 3.43 10.71 -4.61
N LYS A 265 3.17 11.27 -5.79
CA LYS A 265 3.41 10.65 -7.09
C LYS A 265 4.86 10.19 -7.25
N GLY A 266 5.05 9.08 -7.97
CA GLY A 266 6.35 8.51 -8.30
C GLY A 266 6.73 7.34 -7.39
N LEU A 267 8.01 6.97 -7.43
CA LEU A 267 8.52 5.82 -6.71
C LEU A 267 8.66 6.15 -5.21
N ARG A 268 8.01 5.35 -4.36
CA ARG A 268 8.09 5.45 -2.89
C ARG A 268 8.74 4.19 -2.32
N HIS A 269 9.63 4.33 -1.34
CA HIS A 269 10.35 3.22 -0.74
C HIS A 269 9.59 2.70 0.48
N PHE A 270 9.16 1.44 0.44
CA PHE A 270 8.47 0.79 1.55
C PHE A 270 9.41 -0.21 2.22
N ARG A 271 9.41 -0.22 3.55
CA ARG A 271 10.15 -1.19 4.34
C ARG A 271 9.32 -1.65 5.53
N VAL A 272 9.13 -2.97 5.65
CA VAL A 272 8.46 -3.63 6.77
C VAL A 272 9.51 -4.45 7.51
N ARG A 273 9.80 -4.07 8.75
CA ARG A 273 10.55 -4.91 9.69
C ARG A 273 9.54 -5.72 10.49
N TYR A 274 9.74 -7.02 10.60
CA TYR A 274 8.85 -7.95 11.31
C TYR A 274 9.67 -8.89 12.19
N PHE A 275 9.11 -9.36 13.31
CA PHE A 275 9.66 -10.47 14.07
C PHE A 275 8.55 -11.41 14.55
N GLN A 276 8.87 -12.70 14.63
CA GLN A 276 8.12 -13.67 15.42
C GLN A 276 8.91 -13.97 16.70
N GLY A 277 8.25 -13.77 17.84
CA GLY A 277 8.69 -14.15 19.17
C GLY A 277 8.16 -15.53 19.56
N PRO A 278 7.60 -15.69 20.77
CA PRO A 278 7.02 -16.95 21.25
C PRO A 278 5.50 -16.99 21.09
N GLY A 279 4.96 -18.13 20.68
CA GLY A 279 3.50 -18.32 20.73
C GLY A 279 2.94 -19.30 19.73
N TYR A 280 1.60 -19.33 19.64
CA TYR A 280 0.88 -20.25 18.76
C TYR A 280 0.44 -19.63 17.44
N GLY A 281 0.49 -18.30 17.31
CA GLY A 281 0.06 -17.57 16.13
C GLY A 281 1.24 -17.16 15.23
N LEU A 282 0.92 -16.85 13.98
CA LEU A 282 1.80 -16.20 13.04
C LEU A 282 0.96 -15.41 12.03
N ALA A 283 1.33 -14.16 11.76
CA ALA A 283 0.65 -13.32 10.77
C ALA A 283 1.56 -12.18 10.28
N LEU A 284 1.44 -11.83 9.00
CA LEU A 284 2.01 -10.60 8.45
C LEU A 284 1.26 -10.16 7.19
N ILE A 285 0.47 -9.09 7.30
CA ILE A 285 -0.28 -8.51 6.19
C ILE A 285 -0.01 -7.01 6.09
N LEU A 286 0.24 -6.53 4.87
CA LEU A 286 0.14 -5.12 4.53
C LEU A 286 -1.01 -4.90 3.55
N GLY A 287 -2.03 -4.20 4.01
CA GLY A 287 -3.15 -3.74 3.19
C GLY A 287 -3.21 -2.22 3.13
N TRP A 288 -3.95 -1.73 2.15
CA TRP A 288 -4.27 -0.31 2.02
C TRP A 288 -5.69 -0.10 1.50
N LYS A 289 -6.22 1.10 1.68
CA LYS A 289 -7.42 1.58 1.00
C LYS A 289 -7.35 3.09 0.83
N LYS A 290 -8.21 3.65 -0.02
CA LYS A 290 -8.50 5.09 0.07
C LYS A 290 -9.36 5.34 1.32
N PRO A 291 -9.31 6.54 1.93
CA PRO A 291 -10.16 6.89 3.08
C PRO A 291 -11.65 6.56 2.87
N GLU A 292 -12.20 6.89 1.69
CA GLU A 292 -13.58 6.59 1.28
C GLU A 292 -13.84 5.12 0.87
N GLY A 293 -12.80 4.29 0.82
CA GLY A 293 -12.91 2.86 0.52
C GLY A 293 -13.49 2.07 1.69
N LYS A 294 -14.33 1.07 1.38
CA LYS A 294 -14.97 0.20 2.37
C LYS A 294 -14.01 -0.83 2.97
N ASP A 295 -13.36 -1.62 2.12
CA ASP A 295 -12.51 -2.75 2.51
C ASP A 295 -11.03 -2.44 2.26
N TYR A 296 -10.15 -3.08 3.05
CA TYR A 296 -8.73 -3.10 2.76
C TYR A 296 -8.43 -4.12 1.65
N GLN A 297 -7.50 -3.75 0.77
CA GLN A 297 -6.98 -4.62 -0.28
C GLN A 297 -5.45 -4.67 -0.18
N TYR A 298 -4.85 -5.75 -0.67
CA TYR A 298 -3.39 -5.79 -0.83
C TYR A 298 -2.91 -4.71 -1.82
N ILE A 299 -1.65 -4.29 -1.69
CA ILE A 299 -1.02 -3.40 -2.67
C ILE A 299 -0.99 -4.13 -4.03
N PRO A 300 -1.59 -3.58 -5.11
CA PRO A 300 -1.64 -4.24 -6.41
C PRO A 300 -0.23 -4.51 -6.94
N ARG A 301 0.05 -5.76 -7.30
CA ARG A 301 1.40 -6.21 -7.71
C ARG A 301 2.02 -5.39 -8.85
N ARG A 302 1.19 -4.82 -9.75
CA ARG A 302 1.62 -3.90 -10.83
C ARG A 302 2.23 -2.57 -10.35
N LEU A 303 2.05 -2.20 -9.08
CA LEU A 303 2.66 -1.02 -8.48
C LEU A 303 3.92 -1.38 -7.68
N LEU A 304 4.12 -2.66 -7.35
CA LEU A 304 5.28 -3.14 -6.60
C LEU A 304 6.51 -3.22 -7.52
N GLY A 305 7.67 -2.87 -6.97
CA GLY A 305 8.97 -3.01 -7.63
C GLY A 305 10.04 -3.47 -6.66
N ARG A 306 11.13 -4.01 -7.22
CA ARG A 306 12.33 -4.38 -6.47
C ARG A 306 13.07 -3.11 -6.05
N PRO A 307 13.52 -2.97 -4.79
CA PRO A 307 14.39 -1.85 -4.43
C PRO A 307 15.67 -1.93 -5.27
N ALA A 308 16.31 -0.78 -5.50
CA ALA A 308 17.64 -0.78 -6.08
C ALA A 308 18.55 -1.71 -5.26
N ALA A 309 19.39 -2.50 -5.93
CA ALA A 309 20.40 -3.30 -5.24
C ALA A 309 21.23 -2.34 -4.37
N ALA A 310 21.32 -2.62 -3.08
CA ALA A 310 22.14 -1.81 -2.20
C ALA A 310 23.58 -1.85 -2.73
N SER A 311 24.14 -0.67 -3.03
CA SER A 311 25.59 -0.55 -3.22
C SER A 311 26.25 -1.15 -1.99
N ALA A 312 27.06 -2.20 -2.18
CA ALA A 312 27.77 -2.81 -1.07
C ALA A 312 28.58 -1.72 -0.34
N PRO A 313 28.63 -1.71 1.00
CA PRO A 313 29.55 -0.83 1.71
C PRO A 313 30.96 -1.19 1.27
N GLY A 314 31.66 -0.20 0.70
CA GLY A 314 33.09 -0.28 0.37
C GLY A 314 33.98 -0.10 1.59
#